data_AF-A0AAN1HMJ2-F1
#
_entry.id   AF-A0AAN1HMJ2-F1
#
_cell.length_a   1.000
_cell.length_b   1.000
_cell.length_c   1.000
_cell.angle_alpha   90.00
_cell.angle_beta   90.00
_cell.angle_gamma   90.00
#
_symmetry.space_group_name_H-M   'P 1'
#
loop_
_entity.id
_entity.type
_entity.pdbx_description
1 polymer ?
#
loop_
_entity_poly.entity_id
_entity_poly.type
_entity_poly.pdbx_seq_one_letter_code
_entity_poly.pdbx_strand_id
1 'polypeptide(L)' 'MRVVTVYASTVRIGDIVNIGGTESRVDNMFALHGGGKRLILDMSEPFTLAPAVPLFAKRLSTVEITR' A
#
# COMPACT_ATOMS: atom_id res chain seq x y z
N MET A 1 -12.97 7.63 3.19
CA MET A 1 -11.58 7.13 3.22
C MET A 1 -11.12 7.00 4.68
N ARG A 2 -10.46 5.89 5.06
CA ARG A 2 -9.98 5.65 6.44
C ARG A 2 -8.48 5.39 6.49
N VAL A 3 -7.83 5.81 7.57
CA VAL A 3 -6.41 5.48 7.85
C VAL A 3 -6.35 4.06 8.43
N VAL A 4 -5.44 3.24 7.90
CA VAL A 4 -5.20 1.85 8.30
C VAL A 4 -3.71 1.57 8.36
N THR A 5 -3.31 0.69 9.28
CA THR A 5 -2.00 0.05 9.23
C THR A 5 -2.07 -1.14 8.28
N VAL A 6 -1.15 -1.20 7.33
CA VAL A 6 -1.03 -2.30 6.38
C VAL A 6 0.33 -2.98 6.50
N TYR A 7 0.37 -4.24 6.09
CA TYR A 7 1.56 -5.07 6.00
C TYR A 7 1.70 -5.58 4.58
N ALA A 8 2.81 -6.27 4.28
CA ALA A 8 2.96 -6.96 3.01
C ALA A 8 1.73 -7.86 2.72
N SER A 9 1.17 -8.56 3.71
CA SER A 9 0.00 -9.41 3.51
C SER A 9 -1.34 -8.69 3.32
N THR A 10 -1.45 -7.40 3.69
CA THR A 10 -2.74 -6.70 3.76
C THR A 10 -2.84 -5.43 2.92
N VAL A 11 -1.73 -4.93 2.38
CA VAL A 11 -1.71 -3.82 1.41
C VAL A 11 -2.46 -4.21 0.13
N ARG A 12 -3.11 -3.22 -0.49
CA ARG A 12 -3.95 -3.40 -1.68
C ARG A 12 -3.59 -2.40 -2.75
N ILE A 13 -3.82 -2.78 -4.00
CA ILE A 13 -3.86 -1.82 -5.11
C ILE A 13 -4.94 -0.77 -4.78
N GLY A 14 -4.61 0.49 -4.97
CA GLY A 14 -5.44 1.65 -4.67
C GLY A 14 -5.27 2.21 -3.26
N ASP A 15 -4.55 1.53 -2.34
CA ASP A 15 -4.15 2.16 -1.08
C ASP A 15 -3.23 3.35 -1.37
N ILE A 16 -3.37 4.43 -0.60
CA ILE A 16 -2.42 5.55 -0.60
C ILE A 16 -1.49 5.34 0.59
N VAL A 17 -0.25 4.92 0.34
CA VAL A 17 0.75 4.65 1.38
C VAL A 17 1.60 5.88 1.65
N ASN A 18 2.02 6.09 2.90
CA ASN A 18 2.99 7.11 3.24
C ASN A 18 4.39 6.48 3.38
N ILE A 19 5.33 6.89 2.53
CA ILE A 19 6.72 6.42 2.54
C ILE A 19 7.61 7.65 2.69
N GLY A 20 8.35 7.71 3.80
CA GLY A 20 9.26 8.82 4.07
C GLY A 20 8.59 10.19 4.10
N GLY A 21 7.31 10.26 4.48
CA GLY A 21 6.52 11.51 4.51
C GLY A 21 5.77 11.79 3.20
N THR A 22 6.03 11.06 2.12
CA THR A 22 5.35 11.23 0.83
C THR A 22 4.20 10.25 0.68
N GLU A 23 3.02 10.75 0.34
CA GLU A 23 1.87 9.91 0.02
C GLU A 23 1.89 9.52 -1.46
N SER A 24 1.70 8.24 -1.73
CA SER A 24 1.77 7.67 -3.08
C SER A 24 0.76 6.53 -3.21
N ARG A 25 0.07 6.43 -4.35
CA ARG A 25 -0.91 5.38 -4.58
C ARG A 25 -0.22 4.10 -5.02
N VAL A 26 -0.65 2.96 -4.48
CA VAL A 26 -0.24 1.65 -4.98
C VAL A 26 -0.99 1.35 -6.27
N ASP A 27 -0.31 1.45 -7.41
CA ASP A 27 -0.87 1.13 -8.73
C ASP A 27 -0.79 -0.36 -9.05
N ASN A 28 0.28 -1.02 -8.60
CA ASN A 28 0.46 -2.45 -8.76
C ASN A 28 1.32 -3.03 -7.63
N MET A 29 1.32 -4.35 -7.46
CA MET A 29 2.16 -5.02 -6.47
C MET A 29 2.46 -6.48 -6.81
N PHE A 30 3.64 -6.96 -6.43
CA PHE A 30 4.08 -8.33 -6.65
C PHE A 30 4.56 -8.95 -5.35
N ALA A 31 4.27 -10.24 -5.14
CA ALA A 31 4.83 -10.99 -4.02
C ALA A 31 6.31 -11.25 -4.26
N LEU A 32 7.10 -11.18 -3.19
CA LEU A 32 8.51 -11.55 -3.17
C LEU A 32 8.68 -12.84 -2.36
N HIS A 33 9.76 -13.58 -2.65
CA HIS A 33 10.18 -14.69 -1.79
C HIS A 33 10.37 -14.20 -0.35
N GLY A 34 10.01 -15.04 0.62
CA GLY A 34 10.04 -14.68 2.04
C GLY A 34 8.83 -13.84 2.51
N GLY A 35 7.81 -13.63 1.68
CA GLY A 35 6.54 -13.03 2.10
C GLY A 35 6.47 -11.50 2.02
N GLY A 36 7.51 -10.85 1.48
CA GLY A 36 7.49 -9.41 1.22
C GLY A 36 6.66 -9.06 -0.01
N LYS A 37 6.49 -7.76 -0.26
CA LYS A 37 5.90 -7.27 -1.51
C LYS A 37 6.72 -6.14 -2.11
N ARG A 38 6.82 -6.12 -3.44
CA ARG A 38 7.22 -4.94 -4.20
C ARG A 38 5.97 -4.16 -4.57
N LEU A 39 5.89 -2.90 -4.15
CA LEU A 39 4.82 -1.96 -4.50
C LEU A 39 5.30 -1.10 -5.67
N ILE A 40 4.47 -0.99 -6.70
CA ILE A 40 4.63 0.00 -7.77
C ILE A 40 3.74 1.18 -7.42
N LEU A 41 4.33 2.36 -7.42
CA LEU A 41 3.70 3.58 -6.93
C LEU A 41 3.52 4.57 -8.08
N ASP A 42 2.44 5.36 -8.05
CA ASP A 42 2.08 6.31 -9.10
C ASP A 42 3.06 7.50 -9.20
N MET A 43 3.52 7.98 -8.06
CA MET A 43 4.30 9.22 -7.91
C MET A 43 5.69 8.98 -7.29
N SER A 44 6.12 7.73 -7.16
CA SER A 44 7.34 7.39 -6.40
C SER A 44 8.05 6.15 -6.95
N GLU A 45 9.31 6.01 -6.58
CA GLU A 45 10.06 4.79 -6.90
C GLU A 45 9.40 3.54 -6.28
N PRO A 46 9.54 2.38 -6.92
CA PRO A 46 9.01 1.13 -6.37
C PRO A 46 9.53 0.85 -4.96
N PHE A 47 8.63 0.56 -4.03
CA PHE A 47 8.98 0.33 -2.63
C PHE A 47 8.94 -1.16 -2.27
N THR A 48 9.94 -1.64 -1.55
CA THR A 48 9.95 -3.02 -1.03
C THR A 48 9.45 -3.05 0.41
N LEU A 49 8.28 -3.63 0.61
CA LEU A 49 7.67 -3.83 1.91
C LEU A 49 8.04 -5.20 2.48
N ALA A 50 8.85 -5.21 3.54
CA ALA A 50 9.20 -6.43 4.26
C ALA A 50 7.97 -7.02 5.00
N PRO A 51 7.90 -8.35 5.22
CA PRO A 51 6.69 -9.03 5.71
C PRO A 51 6.10 -8.46 7.01
N ALA A 52 6.97 -8.13 7.97
CA ALA A 52 6.60 -7.69 9.31
C ALA A 52 6.70 -6.16 9.51
N VAL A 53 7.00 -5.40 8.45
CA VAL A 53 7.10 -3.95 8.53
C VAL A 53 5.71 -3.35 8.27
N PRO A 54 5.17 -2.54 9.20
CA PRO A 54 3.92 -1.84 8.97
C PRO A 54 4.12 -0.58 8.13
N LEU A 55 3.12 -0.23 7.33
CA LEU A 55 2.98 1.09 6.71
C LEU A 55 1.64 1.71 7.11
N PHE A 56 1.62 3.04 7.23
CA PHE A 56 0.36 3.78 7.28
C PHE A 56 -0.17 3.98 5.87
N ALA A 57 -1.44 3.65 5.68
CA ALA A 57 -2.12 3.82 4.41
C ALA A 57 -3.51 4.45 4.60
N LYS A 58 -3.97 5.18 3.58
CA LYS A 58 -5.37 5.59 3.44
C LYS A 58 -6.04 4.63 2.47
N ARG A 59 -7.18 4.09 2.88
CA ARG A 59 -7.96 3.13 2.11
C ARG A 59 -9.39 3.63 1.94
N LEU A 60 -9.87 3.61 0.70
CA LEU A 60 -11.29 3.84 0.41
C LEU A 60 -12.12 2.75 1.10
N SER A 61 -13.13 3.18 1.85
CA SER A 61 -14.09 2.23 2.40
C SER A 61 -14.93 1.67 1.26
N THR A 62 -15.25 0.37 1.29
CA THR A 62 -16.06 -0.31 0.27
C THR A 62 -17.40 0.39 -0.02
N VAL A 63 -17.91 1.18 0.93
CA VAL A 63 -19.13 1.99 0.81
C VAL A 63 -18.99 3.16 -0.18
N GLU A 64 -17.78 3.64 -0.44
CA GLU A 64 -17.53 4.81 -1.30
C GLU A 64 -17.44 4.45 -2.80
N ILE A 65 -17.48 3.17 -3.17
CA ILE A 65 -17.33 2.71 -4.56
C ILE A 65 -18.69 2.62 -5.30
N THR A 66 -19.81 2.86 -4.61
CA THR A 66 -21.18 2.73 -5.18
C THR A 66 -21.95 4.06 -5.23
N ARG A 67 -21.29 5.17 -5.58
CA ARG A 67 -21.97 6.43 -5.91
C ARG A 67 -21.44 7.03 -7.20
#